data_AF-A0A954FNF7-F1
#
_entry.id   AF-A0A954FNF7-F1
#
_cell.length_a   1.000
_cell.length_b   1.000
_cell.length_c   1.000
_cell.angle_alpha   90.00
_cell.angle_beta   90.00
_cell.angle_gamma   90.00
#
_symmetry.space_group_name_H-M   'P 1'
#
loop_
_entity.id
_entity.type
_entity.pdbx_description
1 polymer ?
#
loop_
_entity_poly.entity_id
_entity_poly.type
_entity_poly.pdbx_seq_one_letter_code
_entity_poly.pdbx_strand_id
1 'polypeptide(L)'
;MTALISRLGFALATLLVLSSGTNSLADDAKWTSLFDGKTMEGWERVGNEQSLWEVKDGSLTASGPASMLVCTKGPYKNFRYRAEVKISDGGNSGLYFRTP
;
A
#
# COMPACT_ATOMS: atom_id res chain seq x y z
N MET A 1 -12.74 74.60 -30.52
CA MET A 1 -14.13 74.23 -30.15
C MET A 1 -14.20 72.70 -30.08
N THR A 2 -13.89 72.10 -28.92
CA THR A 2 -14.81 71.62 -27.87
C THR A 2 -15.56 70.31 -28.19
N ALA A 3 -15.33 69.31 -27.32
CA ALA A 3 -16.14 68.11 -26.99
C ALA A 3 -16.27 67.00 -28.06
N LEU A 4 -15.73 65.79 -27.86
CA LEU A 4 -16.17 64.70 -26.94
C LEU A 4 -17.60 64.24 -27.23
N ILE A 5 -17.78 62.99 -27.68
CA ILE A 5 -18.81 62.04 -27.22
C ILE A 5 -18.41 60.63 -27.66
N SER A 6 -18.38 59.76 -26.66
CA SER A 6 -18.18 58.32 -26.68
C SER A 6 -19.35 57.58 -27.34
N ARG A 7 -19.07 56.47 -28.03
CA ARG A 7 -19.99 55.32 -28.10
C ARG A 7 -19.22 54.00 -28.05
N LEU A 8 -19.35 53.40 -26.88
CA LEU A 8 -18.97 52.06 -26.47
C LEU A 8 -19.64 51.03 -27.40
N GLY A 9 -18.89 50.06 -27.92
CA GLY A 9 -19.40 49.02 -28.81
C GLY A 9 -18.68 47.69 -28.62
N PHE A 10 -19.14 46.92 -27.63
CA PHE A 10 -19.08 45.45 -27.51
C PHE A 10 -17.82 44.71 -28.03
N ALA A 11 -16.86 44.46 -27.13
CA ALA A 11 -15.92 43.36 -27.31
C ALA A 11 -16.50 42.09 -26.66
N LEU A 12 -17.02 41.18 -27.48
CA LEU A 12 -17.47 39.86 -27.04
C LEU A 12 -16.23 38.98 -26.83
N ALA A 13 -15.70 38.96 -25.61
CA ALA A 13 -14.62 38.05 -25.23
C ALA A 13 -15.20 36.64 -25.02
N THR A 14 -15.04 35.76 -26.00
CA THR A 14 -15.29 34.32 -25.85
C THR A 14 -14.30 33.74 -24.83
N LEU A 15 -14.81 33.42 -23.65
CA LEU A 15 -14.08 32.74 -22.59
C LEU A 15 -13.93 31.26 -22.96
N LEU A 16 -12.75 30.87 -23.45
CA LEU A 16 -12.40 29.46 -23.66
C LEU A 16 -12.16 28.83 -22.28
N VAL A 17 -13.17 28.19 -21.72
CA VAL A 17 -13.03 27.39 -20.50
C VAL A 17 -12.22 26.14 -20.88
N LEU A 18 -10.90 26.17 -20.66
CA LEU A 18 -10.11 24.95 -20.61
C LEU A 18 -10.61 24.16 -19.40
N SER A 19 -11.46 23.18 -19.64
CA SER A 19 -11.74 22.13 -18.67
C SER A 19 -10.45 21.34 -18.46
N SER A 20 -9.63 21.76 -17.50
CA SER A 20 -8.61 20.92 -16.90
C SER A 20 -9.35 19.74 -16.30
N GLY A 21 -9.48 18.66 -17.07
CA GLY A 21 -9.91 17.38 -16.54
C GLY A 21 -9.00 17.07 -15.37
N THR A 22 -9.54 17.07 -14.16
CA THR A 22 -8.84 16.53 -13.01
C THR A 22 -8.73 15.04 -13.30
N ASN A 23 -7.63 14.63 -13.92
CA ASN A 23 -7.17 13.26 -13.84
C ASN A 23 -6.98 13.01 -12.35
N SER A 24 -8.00 12.43 -11.71
CA SER A 24 -7.82 11.69 -10.47
C SER A 24 -6.97 10.49 -10.86
N LEU A 25 -5.67 10.72 -10.95
CA LEU A 25 -4.70 9.66 -10.74
C LEU A 25 -5.00 9.18 -9.33
N ALA A 26 -5.71 8.07 -9.22
CA ALA A 26 -5.75 7.30 -7.99
C ALA A 26 -4.29 7.12 -7.60
N ASP A 27 -3.89 7.80 -6.53
CA ASP A 27 -2.52 7.77 -6.04
C ASP A 27 -2.19 6.29 -5.80
N ASP A 28 -1.32 5.71 -6.63
CA ASP A 28 -0.81 4.35 -6.44
C ASP A 28 0.00 4.39 -5.15
N ALA A 29 -0.71 4.25 -4.02
CA ALA A 29 -0.15 4.42 -2.70
C ALA A 29 1.16 3.62 -2.62
N LYS A 30 2.25 4.32 -2.32
CA LYS A 30 3.58 3.73 -2.26
C LYS A 30 3.57 2.55 -1.29
N TRP A 31 3.73 1.34 -1.84
CA TRP A 31 3.76 0.12 -1.04
C TRP A 31 5.08 0.03 -0.27
N THR A 32 4.99 -0.33 1.01
CA THR A 32 6.15 -0.66 1.85
C THR A 32 6.29 -2.16 1.91
N SER A 33 7.44 -2.70 1.48
CA SER A 33 7.69 -4.14 1.59
C SER A 33 8.02 -4.53 3.03
N LEU A 34 7.29 -5.52 3.55
CA LEU A 34 7.58 -6.08 4.88
C LEU A 34 8.68 -7.15 4.83
N PHE A 35 8.84 -7.82 3.69
CA PHE A 35 9.83 -8.86 3.46
C PHE A 35 10.74 -8.49 2.28
N ASP A 36 12.03 -8.80 2.40
CA ASP A 36 13.06 -8.50 1.40
C ASP A 36 13.26 -9.61 0.36
N GLY A 37 12.57 -10.76 0.54
CA GLY A 37 12.71 -11.93 -0.31
C GLY A 37 13.90 -12.83 0.03
N LYS A 38 14.68 -12.51 1.06
CA LYS A 38 16.02 -13.09 1.26
C LYS A 38 16.32 -13.46 2.71
N THR A 39 15.88 -12.65 3.66
CA THR A 39 16.28 -12.79 5.06
C THR A 39 15.08 -12.76 6.01
N MET A 40 15.32 -13.24 7.22
CA MET A 40 14.37 -13.11 8.34
C MET A 40 14.46 -11.72 9.01
N GLU A 41 15.17 -10.76 8.40
CA GLU A 41 15.32 -9.42 8.99
C GLU A 41 13.96 -8.72 9.14
N GLY A 42 13.69 -8.26 10.36
CA GLY A 42 12.40 -7.66 10.69
C GLY A 42 11.30 -8.68 11.01
N TRP A 43 11.65 -9.95 11.23
CA TRP A 43 10.71 -11.00 11.61
C TRP A 43 11.18 -11.76 12.86
N GLU A 44 10.24 -12.04 13.76
CA GLU A 44 10.49 -12.76 15.00
C GLU A 44 9.53 -13.97 15.11
N ARG A 45 10.07 -15.13 15.46
CA ARG A 45 9.27 -16.33 15.72
C ARG A 45 8.73 -16.28 17.15
N VAL A 46 7.43 -16.44 17.30
CA VAL A 46 6.73 -16.47 18.59
C VAL A 46 5.94 -17.76 18.72
N GLY A 47 5.97 -18.37 19.90
CA GLY A 47 5.23 -19.60 20.22
C GLY A 47 6.15 -20.80 20.42
N ASN A 48 5.74 -21.95 19.89
CA ASN A 48 6.39 -23.23 20.15
C ASN A 48 7.86 -23.26 19.64
N GLU A 49 8.80 -23.69 20.49
CA GLU A 49 10.24 -23.70 20.19
C GLU A 49 10.63 -24.70 19.09
N GLN A 50 9.86 -25.78 18.95
CA GLN A 50 10.04 -26.78 17.90
C GLN A 50 9.46 -26.35 16.55
N SER A 51 8.75 -25.22 16.49
CA SER A 51 8.30 -24.66 15.21
C SER A 51 9.47 -24.05 14.44
N LEU A 52 9.43 -24.17 13.11
CA LEU A 52 10.49 -23.68 12.24
C LEU A 52 9.93 -22.60 11.32
N TRP A 53 10.70 -21.53 11.19
CA TRP A 53 10.51 -20.48 10.20
C TRP A 53 11.82 -20.21 9.50
N GLU A 54 11.80 -20.26 8.17
CA GLU A 54 12.98 -20.06 7.34
C GLU A 54 12.60 -19.32 6.05
N VAL A 55 13.61 -18.74 5.39
CA VAL A 55 13.46 -18.29 4.01
C VAL A 55 13.85 -19.44 3.09
N LYS A 56 12.88 -19.92 2.31
CA LYS A 56 13.07 -20.99 1.33
C LYS A 56 12.49 -20.55 -0.01
N ASP A 57 13.28 -20.64 -1.07
CA ASP A 57 12.90 -20.24 -2.43
C ASP A 57 12.28 -18.84 -2.51
N GLY A 58 12.88 -17.89 -1.77
CA GLY A 58 12.41 -16.51 -1.71
C GLY A 58 11.10 -16.29 -0.96
N SER A 59 10.66 -17.26 -0.15
CA SER A 59 9.42 -17.22 0.63
C SER A 59 9.66 -17.50 2.11
N LEU A 60 8.97 -16.79 2.99
CA LEU A 60 8.87 -17.14 4.41
C LEU A 60 8.07 -18.44 4.52
N THR A 61 8.71 -19.50 5.02
CA THR A 61 8.17 -20.86 5.05
C THR A 61 8.11 -21.37 6.48
N ALA A 62 6.93 -21.85 6.87
CA ALA A 62 6.68 -22.43 8.19
C ALA A 62 6.65 -23.97 8.13
N SER A 63 7.09 -24.63 9.19
CA SER A 63 6.86 -26.05 9.41
C SER A 63 6.86 -26.41 10.90
N GLY A 64 6.36 -27.60 11.22
CA GLY A 64 6.27 -28.09 12.60
C GLY A 64 5.00 -27.65 13.33
N PRO A 65 5.01 -27.61 14.67
CA PRO A 65 3.86 -27.21 15.48
C PRO A 65 3.40 -25.78 15.22
N ALA A 66 2.16 -25.46 15.62
CA ALA A 66 1.59 -24.13 15.48
C ALA A 66 2.45 -23.05 16.15
N SER A 67 2.73 -21.98 15.41
CA SER A 67 3.46 -20.80 15.87
C SER A 67 3.10 -19.58 15.03
N MET A 68 3.68 -18.43 15.37
CA MET A 68 3.52 -17.19 14.65
C MET A 68 4.87 -16.66 14.19
N LEU A 69 4.86 -16.00 13.04
CA LEU A 69 5.96 -15.13 12.62
C LEU A 69 5.47 -13.69 12.64
N VAL A 70 6.11 -12.88 13.48
CA VAL A 70 5.69 -11.52 13.80
C VAL A 70 6.63 -10.55 13.09
N CYS A 71 6.06 -9.65 12.28
CA CYS A 71 6.82 -8.56 11.68
C CYS A 71 7.12 -7.52 12.76
N THR A 72 8.39 -7.17 12.95
CA THR A 72 8.83 -6.16 13.93
C THR A 72 8.81 -4.74 13.36
N LYS A 73 8.46 -4.57 12.08
CA LYS A 73 8.25 -3.27 11.43
C LYS A 73 6.85 -2.74 11.76
N GLY A 74 6.74 -1.46 12.09
CA GLY A 74 5.48 -0.82 12.46
C GLY A 74 5.60 0.01 13.75
N PRO A 75 4.49 0.29 14.46
CA PRO A 75 3.11 -0.20 14.23
C PRO A 75 2.39 0.47 13.05
N TYR A 76 1.34 -0.20 12.53
CA TYR A 76 0.48 0.33 11.45
C TYR A 76 -0.97 0.51 11.92
N LYS A 77 -1.56 1.69 11.66
CA LYS A 77 -2.96 2.00 12.02
C LYS A 77 -3.95 1.58 10.94
N ASN A 78 -4.04 2.36 9.86
CA ASN A 78 -4.87 2.07 8.68
C ASN A 78 -3.94 1.67 7.54
N PHE A 79 -4.19 0.53 6.92
CA PHE A 79 -3.32 0.00 5.88
C PHE A 79 -4.10 -0.86 4.89
N ARG A 80 -3.50 -1.05 3.72
CA ARG A 80 -3.83 -2.13 2.79
C ARG A 80 -2.73 -3.16 2.92
N TYR A 81 -3.09 -4.42 3.16
CA TYR A 81 -2.14 -5.52 3.27
C TYR A 81 -2.33 -6.47 2.09
N ARG A 82 -1.22 -6.91 1.51
CA ARG A 82 -1.16 -7.82 0.37
C ARG A 82 -0.03 -8.81 0.58
N ALA A 83 -0.32 -10.07 0.31
CA ALA A 83 0.63 -11.16 0.32
C ALA A 83 0.23 -12.18 -0.75
N GLU A 84 1.21 -12.89 -1.28
CA GLU A 84 1.01 -14.12 -2.04
C GLU A 84 1.25 -15.28 -1.08
N VAL A 85 0.33 -16.25 -1.06
CA VAL A 85 0.34 -17.34 -0.09
C VAL A 85 0.19 -18.68 -0.79
N LYS A 86 0.89 -19.68 -0.26
CA LYS A 86 0.76 -21.09 -0.65
C LYS A 86 0.68 -21.91 0.63
N ILE A 87 -0.18 -22.92 0.64
CA ILE A 87 -0.38 -23.80 1.78
C ILE A 87 -0.27 -25.26 1.34
N SER A 88 0.24 -26.11 2.22
CA SER A 88 0.29 -27.57 2.01
C SER A 88 -1.09 -28.20 2.18
N ASP A 89 -1.26 -29.42 1.69
CA ASP A 89 -2.45 -30.22 1.98
C ASP A 89 -2.61 -30.41 3.49
N GLY A 90 -3.84 -30.23 3.99
CA GLY A 90 -4.16 -30.22 5.42
C GLY A 90 -3.53 -29.09 6.26
N GLY A 91 -2.80 -28.14 5.64
CA GLY A 91 -2.17 -27.04 6.35
C GLY A 91 -3.17 -26.05 6.92
N ASN A 92 -2.83 -25.44 8.06
CA ASN A 92 -3.60 -24.38 8.68
C ASN A 92 -2.69 -23.19 9.02
N SER A 93 -3.02 -22.01 8.49
CA SER A 93 -2.27 -20.79 8.69
C SER A 93 -3.19 -19.57 8.54
N GLY A 94 -2.65 -18.38 8.80
CA GLY A 94 -3.42 -17.14 8.74
C GLY A 94 -2.55 -15.89 8.65
N LEU A 95 -3.14 -14.85 8.07
CA LEU A 95 -2.59 -13.50 8.08
C LEU A 95 -3.24 -12.72 9.23
N TYR A 96 -2.44 -12.38 10.23
CA TYR A 96 -2.91 -11.67 11.41
C TYR A 96 -2.45 -10.21 11.38
N PHE A 97 -3.25 -9.34 11.98
CA PHE A 97 -2.92 -7.94 12.17
C PHE A 97 -3.47 -7.46 13.51
N ARG A 98 -2.79 -6.50 14.13
CA ARG A 98 -3.15 -5.96 15.46
C ARG A 98 -3.27 -7.07 16.52
N THR A 99 -2.35 -8.03 16.48
CA THR A 99 -2.23 -9.04 17.53
C THR A 99 -1.51 -8.44 18.74
N PRO A 100 -1.86 -8.85 19.97
CA PRO A 100 -1.16 -8.42 21.19
C PRO A 100 0.33 -8.75 21.17
#